data_AF-Q4BUB7-F1
#
_entry.id   AF-Q4BUB7-F1
#
_cell.length_a   1.000
_cell.length_b   1.000
_cell.length_c   1.000
_cell.angle_alpha   90.00
_cell.angle_beta   90.00
_cell.angle_gamma   90.00
#
_symmetry.space_group_name_H-M   'P 1'
#
loop_
_entity.id
_entity.type
_entity.pdbx_description
1 polymer ?
#
loop_
_entity_poly.entity_id
_entity_poly.type
_entity_poly.pdbx_seq_one_letter_code
_entity_poly.pdbx_strand_id
1 'polypeptide(L)'
;MRRYKKSIKSFRFLKKLNPVTLFQPVTHDLYHWLLALRWRYFLILMSIFYFSINCLFALAYMTTENGIANAEQGSFKDAFFFSIQTLSTVGYGSMYPQTLYAQILVTIEIWLGLLLLTILTGLMFARFSRPTAKVLFSNVAVICPYNGIPTLMVRTANRRDNRILEAQIRLCVILNEVSQEGYNPDSALQKVALNTTSLGLIIKYNCLSS
;
A
#
# COMPACT_ATOMS: atom_id res chain seq x y z
N MET A 1 -28.89 12.01 49.22
CA MET A 1 -27.95 11.27 48.35
C MET A 1 -28.72 10.29 47.46
N ARG A 2 -29.05 10.66 46.21
CA ARG A 2 -29.78 9.78 45.28
C ARG A 2 -28.80 8.81 44.61
N ARG A 3 -28.94 7.51 44.89
CA ARG A 3 -28.22 6.41 44.24
C ARG A 3 -28.52 6.43 42.73
N TYR A 4 -27.57 6.89 41.93
CA TYR A 4 -27.62 6.74 40.47
C TYR A 4 -27.35 5.27 40.11
N LYS A 5 -28.41 4.57 39.70
CA LYS A 5 -28.35 3.20 39.15
C LYS A 5 -27.47 3.25 37.89
N LYS A 6 -26.25 2.71 37.99
CA LYS A 6 -25.27 2.58 36.89
C LYS A 6 -25.81 1.60 35.85
N SER A 7 -26.60 2.08 34.90
CA SER A 7 -26.96 1.30 33.70
C SER A 7 -25.84 1.46 32.68
N ILE A 8 -24.78 0.68 32.83
CA ILE A 8 -23.71 0.60 31.82
C ILE A 8 -24.26 -0.26 30.68
N LYS A 9 -24.86 0.38 29.67
CA LYS A 9 -25.17 -0.29 28.40
C LYS A 9 -23.85 -0.45 27.62
N SER A 10 -23.28 -1.65 27.70
CA SER A 10 -22.09 -2.03 26.94
C SER A 10 -22.52 -2.38 25.52
N PHE A 11 -22.15 -1.53 24.55
CA PHE A 11 -22.26 -1.89 23.14
C PHE A 11 -20.99 -2.62 22.72
N ARG A 12 -21.11 -3.93 22.47
CA ARG A 12 -20.02 -4.75 21.93
C ARG A 12 -19.88 -4.41 20.45
N PHE A 13 -18.72 -3.89 20.06
CA PHE A 13 -18.42 -3.66 18.65
C PHE A 13 -18.42 -5.04 17.96
N LEU A 14 -19.40 -5.28 17.08
CA LEU A 14 -19.42 -6.50 16.26
C LEU A 14 -18.18 -6.46 15.37
N LYS A 15 -17.24 -7.34 15.70
CA LYS A 15 -15.96 -7.44 15.02
C LYS A 15 -16.16 -8.03 13.63
N LYS A 16 -15.39 -7.44 12.71
CA LYS A 16 -15.04 -7.91 11.36
C LYS A 16 -15.92 -7.32 10.26
N LEU A 17 -15.69 -6.03 9.99
CA LEU A 17 -15.66 -5.60 8.60
C LEU A 17 -14.70 -6.56 7.89
N ASN A 18 -15.23 -7.40 7.00
CA ASN A 18 -14.41 -8.16 6.07
C ASN A 18 -13.41 -7.15 5.47
N PRO A 19 -12.12 -7.52 5.29
CA PRO A 19 -11.27 -6.69 4.47
C PRO A 19 -12.03 -6.55 3.16
N VAL A 20 -12.49 -5.33 2.85
CA VAL A 20 -13.06 -5.04 1.54
C VAL A 20 -11.99 -5.51 0.59
N THR A 21 -12.26 -6.63 -0.10
CA THR A 21 -11.38 -7.19 -1.10
C THR A 21 -11.37 -6.16 -2.23
N LEU A 22 -10.47 -5.20 -2.10
CA LEU A 22 -10.08 -4.20 -3.09
C LEU A 22 -9.30 -4.89 -4.22
N PHE A 23 -9.85 -5.97 -4.77
CA PHE A 23 -9.45 -6.44 -6.08
C PHE A 23 -10.22 -5.58 -7.09
N GLN A 24 -9.79 -4.33 -7.22
CA GLN A 24 -10.20 -3.49 -8.34
C GLN A 24 -9.45 -3.93 -9.61
N PRO A 25 -10.04 -3.70 -10.81
CA PRO A 25 -9.51 -4.23 -12.06
C PRO A 25 -8.09 -3.74 -12.35
N VAL A 26 -7.25 -4.66 -12.84
CA VAL A 26 -5.80 -4.52 -13.05
C VAL A 26 -5.41 -3.42 -14.06
N THR A 27 -6.36 -2.81 -14.76
CA THR A 27 -6.06 -2.01 -15.95
C THR A 27 -5.86 -0.52 -15.70
N HIS A 28 -6.23 0.04 -14.54
CA HIS A 28 -6.03 1.47 -14.24
C HIS A 28 -5.20 1.76 -12.97
N ASP A 29 -4.81 0.73 -12.22
CA ASP A 29 -4.23 0.91 -10.89
C ASP A 29 -2.92 0.12 -10.67
N LEU A 30 -2.14 -0.10 -11.74
CA LEU A 30 -0.84 -0.79 -11.71
C LEU A 30 0.10 -0.22 -10.65
N TYR A 31 0.19 1.12 -10.57
CA TYR A 31 1.01 1.80 -9.58
C TYR A 31 0.55 1.49 -8.15
N HIS A 32 -0.76 1.59 -7.88
CA HIS A 32 -1.30 1.34 -6.54
C HIS A 32 -1.19 -0.14 -6.15
N TRP A 33 -1.41 -1.05 -7.10
CA TRP A 33 -1.23 -2.49 -6.91
C TRP A 33 0.22 -2.83 -6.55
N LEU A 34 1.18 -2.29 -7.31
CA LEU A 34 2.61 -2.51 -7.10
C LEU A 34 3.08 -1.96 -5.75
N LEU A 35 2.47 -0.87 -5.26
CA LEU A 35 2.71 -0.32 -3.92
C LEU A 35 2.00 -1.08 -2.79
N ALA A 36 0.91 -1.81 -3.08
CA ALA A 36 0.14 -2.58 -2.09
C ALA A 36 0.70 -4.00 -1.86
N LEU A 37 1.53 -4.52 -2.77
CA LEU A 37 2.15 -5.85 -2.63
C LEU A 37 2.91 -6.01 -1.32
N ARG A 38 2.96 -7.23 -0.79
CA ARG A 38 3.86 -7.57 0.33
C ARG A 38 5.30 -7.55 -0.18
N TRP A 39 6.24 -7.12 0.66
CA TRP A 39 7.65 -6.95 0.30
C TRP A 39 8.29 -8.17 -0.40
N ARG A 40 7.98 -9.39 0.05
CA ARG A 40 8.52 -10.62 -0.58
C ARG A 40 8.08 -10.77 -2.03
N TYR A 41 6.78 -10.62 -2.31
CA TYR A 41 6.24 -10.70 -3.67
C TYR A 41 6.74 -9.56 -4.55
N PHE A 42 6.89 -8.36 -3.98
CA PHE A 42 7.48 -7.24 -4.68
C PHE A 42 8.91 -7.54 -5.14
N LEU A 43 9.78 -8.03 -4.24
CA LEU A 43 11.17 -8.37 -4.59
C LEU A 43 11.24 -9.50 -5.63
N ILE A 44 10.44 -10.55 -5.48
CA ILE A 44 10.37 -11.65 -6.45
C ILE A 44 9.95 -11.14 -7.83
N LEU A 45 8.94 -10.27 -7.90
CA LEU A 45 8.48 -9.68 -9.16
C LEU A 45 9.57 -8.84 -9.83
N MET A 46 10.29 -8.01 -9.06
CA MET A 46 11.41 -7.21 -9.59
C MET A 46 12.55 -8.10 -10.09
N SER A 47 12.86 -9.18 -9.36
CA SER A 47 13.85 -10.17 -9.81
C SER A 47 13.42 -10.83 -11.12
N ILE A 48 12.19 -11.36 -11.19
CA ILE A 48 11.67 -11.97 -12.42
C ILE A 48 11.72 -10.99 -13.58
N PHE A 49 11.32 -9.73 -13.38
CA PHE A 49 11.35 -8.71 -14.42
C PHE A 49 12.79 -8.44 -14.92
N TYR A 50 13.76 -8.31 -14.00
CA TYR A 50 15.17 -8.19 -14.33
C TYR A 50 15.68 -9.41 -15.12
N PHE A 51 15.39 -10.63 -14.66
CA PHE A 51 15.77 -11.87 -15.35
C PHE A 51 15.14 -11.96 -16.75
N SER A 52 13.88 -11.57 -16.91
CA SER A 52 13.18 -11.58 -18.21
C SER A 52 13.79 -10.61 -19.21
N ILE A 53 14.18 -9.40 -18.78
CA ILE A 53 14.87 -8.45 -19.65
C ILE A 53 16.21 -9.01 -20.11
N ASN A 54 17.02 -9.55 -19.20
CA ASN A 54 18.31 -10.15 -19.57
C ASN A 54 18.13 -11.35 -20.51
N CYS A 55 17.09 -12.16 -20.30
CA CYS A 55 16.76 -13.27 -21.20
C CYS A 55 16.39 -12.76 -22.60
N LEU A 56 15.59 -11.69 -22.69
CA LEU A 56 15.22 -11.08 -23.97
C LEU A 56 16.45 -10.55 -24.73
N PHE A 57 17.36 -9.86 -24.04
CA PHE A 57 18.60 -9.37 -24.65
C PHE A 57 19.54 -10.52 -25.02
N ALA A 58 19.66 -11.56 -24.19
CA ALA A 58 20.41 -12.76 -24.53
C ALA A 58 19.92 -13.39 -25.84
N LEU A 59 18.59 -13.54 -26.00
CA LEU A 59 17.99 -14.03 -27.24
C LEU A 59 18.28 -13.09 -28.43
N ALA A 60 18.27 -11.77 -28.23
CA ALA A 60 18.63 -10.81 -29.27
C ALA A 60 20.11 -10.95 -29.68
N TYR A 61 21.03 -11.11 -28.73
CA TYR A 61 22.45 -11.33 -29.02
C TYR A 61 22.71 -12.63 -29.78
N MET A 62 21.94 -13.68 -29.52
CA MET A 62 22.05 -14.96 -30.23
C MET A 62 21.69 -14.86 -31.73
N THR A 63 20.99 -13.81 -32.16
CA THR A 63 20.67 -13.60 -33.59
C THR A 63 21.88 -13.17 -34.42
N THR A 64 22.99 -12.79 -33.77
CA THR A 64 24.20 -12.31 -34.43
C THR A 64 25.28 -13.36 -34.44
N GLU A 65 25.83 -13.64 -35.62
CA GLU A 65 27.05 -14.44 -35.74
C GLU A 65 28.25 -13.65 -35.21
N ASN A 66 29.02 -14.24 -34.30
CA ASN A 66 30.22 -13.63 -33.70
C ASN A 66 29.99 -12.23 -33.09
N GLY A 67 28.80 -11.95 -32.58
CA GLY A 67 28.45 -10.64 -32.01
C GLY A 67 29.20 -10.28 -30.73
N ILE A 68 29.56 -11.27 -29.92
CA ILE A 68 30.21 -11.11 -28.61
C ILE A 68 31.57 -11.79 -28.65
N ALA A 69 32.64 -11.06 -28.34
CA ALA A 69 33.97 -11.63 -28.20
C ALA A 69 34.08 -12.54 -26.96
N ASN A 70 34.85 -13.62 -27.09
CA ASN A 70 35.11 -14.59 -26.02
C ASN A 70 33.85 -15.30 -25.48
N ALA A 71 32.74 -15.28 -26.24
CA ALA A 71 31.55 -16.08 -26.00
C ALA A 71 31.51 -17.26 -26.98
N GLU A 72 31.02 -18.41 -26.54
CA GLU A 72 30.75 -19.54 -27.43
C GLU A 72 29.60 -19.18 -28.40
N GLN A 73 29.80 -19.42 -29.70
CA GLN A 73 28.80 -19.11 -30.72
C GLN A 73 27.51 -19.90 -30.46
N GLY A 74 26.38 -19.20 -30.39
CA GLY A 74 25.08 -19.82 -30.12
C GLY A 74 24.85 -20.25 -28.66
N SER A 75 25.77 -19.94 -27.74
CA SER A 75 25.58 -20.23 -26.31
C SER A 75 24.66 -19.19 -25.66
N PHE A 76 23.44 -19.61 -25.31
CA PHE A 76 22.51 -18.78 -24.55
C PHE A 76 23.09 -18.35 -23.20
N LYS A 77 23.86 -19.24 -22.55
CA LYS A 77 24.44 -18.99 -21.24
C LYS A 77 25.41 -17.81 -21.28
N ASP A 78 26.30 -17.77 -22.27
CA ASP A 78 27.28 -16.70 -22.40
C ASP A 78 26.62 -15.38 -22.79
N ALA A 79 25.67 -15.41 -23.73
CA ALA A 79 24.87 -14.23 -24.09
C ALA A 79 24.06 -13.68 -22.90
N PHE A 80 23.52 -14.56 -22.06
CA PHE A 80 22.78 -14.19 -20.85
C PHE A 80 23.69 -13.57 -19.78
N PHE A 81 24.86 -14.14 -19.52
CA PHE A 81 25.81 -13.54 -18.59
C PHE A 81 26.42 -12.24 -19.12
N PHE A 82 26.60 -12.11 -20.43
CA PHE A 82 27.00 -10.86 -21.07
C PHE A 82 25.93 -9.77 -20.89
N SER A 83 24.66 -10.09 -21.10
CA SER A 83 23.53 -9.19 -20.84
C SER A 83 23.48 -8.76 -19.37
N ILE A 84 23.61 -9.71 -18.42
CA ILE A 84 23.69 -9.37 -16.98
C ILE A 84 24.82 -8.38 -16.70
N GLN A 85 26.03 -8.67 -17.19
CA GLN A 85 27.19 -7.80 -16.97
C GLN A 85 27.00 -6.39 -17.55
N THR A 86 26.30 -6.30 -18.68
CA THR A 86 25.99 -5.05 -19.36
C THR A 86 24.92 -4.26 -18.62
N LEU A 87 23.76 -4.89 -18.34
CA LEU A 87 22.63 -4.26 -17.68
C LEU A 87 22.91 -3.89 -16.22
N SER A 88 23.72 -4.69 -15.50
CA SER A 88 24.16 -4.38 -14.14
C SER A 88 25.36 -3.43 -14.09
N THR A 89 25.88 -3.00 -15.24
CA THR A 89 27.10 -2.19 -15.39
C THR A 89 28.32 -2.75 -14.67
N VAL A 90 28.40 -4.08 -14.51
CA VAL A 90 29.56 -4.75 -13.88
C VAL A 90 30.70 -4.85 -14.88
N GLY A 91 30.41 -5.28 -16.11
CA GLY A 91 31.35 -5.31 -17.23
C GLY A 91 32.75 -5.84 -16.89
N TYR A 92 32.89 -7.13 -16.58
CA TYR A 92 34.19 -7.73 -16.21
C TYR A 92 35.27 -7.54 -17.29
N GLY A 93 34.88 -7.23 -18.53
CA GLY A 93 35.78 -6.98 -19.66
C GLY A 93 36.25 -8.24 -20.38
N SER A 94 35.87 -9.43 -19.91
CA SER A 94 36.16 -10.70 -20.60
C SER A 94 35.33 -10.85 -21.88
N MET A 95 34.06 -10.45 -21.85
CA MET A 95 33.16 -10.42 -23.00
C MET A 95 32.83 -8.98 -23.38
N TYR A 96 32.86 -8.69 -24.68
CA TYR A 96 32.59 -7.35 -25.21
C TYR A 96 31.99 -7.45 -26.63
N PRO A 97 31.15 -6.48 -27.04
CA PRO A 97 30.54 -6.50 -28.37
C PRO A 97 31.61 -6.32 -29.45
N GLN A 98 31.52 -7.09 -30.54
CA GLN A 98 32.46 -7.05 -31.68
C GLN A 98 31.83 -6.45 -32.93
N THR A 99 30.54 -6.69 -33.14
CA THR A 99 29.84 -6.23 -34.34
C THR A 99 29.08 -4.94 -34.06
N LEU A 100 28.84 -4.15 -35.12
CA LEU A 100 28.03 -2.93 -35.02
C LEU A 100 26.64 -3.21 -34.44
N TYR A 101 26.02 -4.33 -34.81
CA TYR A 101 24.73 -4.74 -34.29
C TYR A 101 24.78 -4.99 -32.77
N ALA A 102 25.78 -5.75 -32.29
CA ALA A 102 25.95 -5.98 -30.86
C ALA A 102 26.22 -4.68 -30.09
N GLN A 103 27.00 -3.75 -30.68
CA GLN A 103 27.25 -2.43 -30.10
C GLN A 103 25.97 -1.60 -29.95
N ILE A 104 25.08 -1.65 -30.95
CA ILE A 104 23.77 -0.97 -30.90
C ILE A 104 22.89 -1.61 -29.81
N LEU A 105 22.83 -2.94 -29.74
CA LEU A 105 22.08 -3.64 -28.69
C LEU A 105 22.56 -3.28 -27.29
N VAL A 106 23.88 -3.30 -27.05
CA VAL A 106 24.49 -2.89 -25.77
C VAL A 106 24.11 -1.46 -25.42
N THR A 107 24.11 -0.55 -26.40
CA THR A 107 23.74 0.85 -26.18
C THR A 107 22.29 0.98 -25.73
N ILE A 108 21.37 0.27 -26.40
CA ILE A 108 19.95 0.24 -26.04
C ILE A 108 19.75 -0.40 -24.66
N GLU A 109 20.47 -1.50 -24.39
CA GLU A 109 20.43 -2.24 -23.13
C GLU A 109 20.84 -1.35 -21.95
N ILE A 110 21.95 -0.62 -22.08
CA ILE A 110 22.43 0.32 -21.05
C ILE A 110 21.39 1.42 -20.82
N TRP A 111 20.82 1.99 -21.88
CA TRP A 111 19.82 3.06 -21.74
C TRP A 111 18.55 2.58 -21.04
N LEU A 112 18.05 1.38 -21.39
CA LEU A 112 16.93 0.74 -20.69
C LEU A 112 17.27 0.37 -19.25
N GLY A 113 18.50 -0.06 -18.98
CA GLY A 113 19.01 -0.33 -17.63
C GLY A 113 18.96 0.89 -16.72
N LEU A 114 19.35 2.06 -17.24
CA LEU A 114 19.28 3.33 -16.50
C LEU A 114 17.84 3.74 -16.19
N LEU A 115 16.93 3.61 -17.16
CA LEU A 115 15.50 3.86 -16.95
C LEU A 115 14.92 2.91 -15.91
N LEU A 116 15.25 1.62 -16.00
CA LEU A 116 14.83 0.60 -15.06
C LEU A 116 15.30 0.93 -13.65
N LEU A 117 16.59 1.19 -13.46
CA LEU A 117 17.17 1.54 -12.16
C LEU A 117 16.45 2.75 -11.54
N THR A 118 16.18 3.77 -12.34
CA THR A 118 15.48 4.99 -11.90
C THR A 118 14.06 4.68 -11.42
N ILE A 119 13.29 3.92 -12.20
CA ILE A 119 11.90 3.54 -11.86
C ILE A 119 11.88 2.65 -10.61
N LEU A 120 12.76 1.65 -10.54
CA LEU A 120 12.85 0.74 -9.39
C LEU A 120 13.18 1.49 -8.09
N THR A 121 14.13 2.41 -8.17
CA THR A 121 14.55 3.22 -7.02
C THR A 121 13.41 4.14 -6.56
N GLY A 122 12.75 4.83 -7.48
CA GLY A 122 11.59 5.70 -7.16
C GLY A 122 10.44 4.91 -6.53
N LEU A 123 10.18 3.71 -7.03
CA LEU A 123 9.15 2.84 -6.50
C LEU A 123 9.51 2.28 -5.11
N MET A 124 10.77 1.89 -4.90
CA MET A 124 11.24 1.49 -3.56
C MET A 124 11.08 2.64 -2.56
N PHE A 125 11.47 3.85 -2.94
CA PHE A 125 11.31 5.04 -2.11
C PHE A 125 9.83 5.31 -1.78
N ALA A 126 8.94 5.22 -2.76
CA ALA A 126 7.50 5.38 -2.55
C ALA A 126 6.93 4.32 -1.61
N ARG A 127 7.41 3.06 -1.68
CA ARG A 127 7.01 1.98 -0.76
C ARG A 127 7.52 2.20 0.66
N PHE A 128 8.76 2.66 0.84
CA PHE A 128 9.31 2.99 2.15
C PHE A 128 8.64 4.21 2.79
N SER A 129 8.24 5.18 1.97
CA SER A 129 7.60 6.43 2.40
C SER A 129 6.13 6.28 2.78
N ARG A 130 5.55 5.06 2.80
CA ARG A 130 4.18 4.83 3.27
C ARG A 130 4.15 4.58 4.79
N PRO A 131 3.85 5.60 5.62
CA PRO A 131 3.73 5.40 7.06
C PRO A 131 2.51 4.54 7.38
N THR A 132 2.72 3.38 8.01
CA THR A 132 1.61 2.58 8.54
C THR A 132 1.28 3.05 9.96
N ALA A 133 0.17 3.77 10.13
CA ALA A 133 -0.36 4.06 11.46
C ALA A 133 -0.97 2.78 12.06
N LYS A 134 -0.49 2.36 13.24
CA LYS A 134 -1.07 1.23 13.99
C LYS A 134 -1.86 1.78 15.17
N VAL A 135 -3.04 2.31 14.87
CA VAL A 135 -3.99 2.79 15.89
C VAL A 135 -4.85 1.63 16.38
N LEU A 136 -4.89 1.45 17.69
CA LEU A 136 -5.75 0.51 18.39
C LEU A 136 -7.02 1.23 18.86
N PHE A 137 -8.17 0.56 18.73
CA PHE A 137 -9.46 1.05 19.23
C PHE A 137 -9.94 0.15 20.37
N SER A 138 -10.69 0.71 21.33
CA SER A 138 -11.35 -0.09 22.36
C SER A 138 -12.42 -0.99 21.75
N ASN A 139 -12.52 -2.24 22.23
CA ASN A 139 -13.53 -3.21 21.76
C ASN A 139 -14.97 -2.84 22.13
N VAL A 140 -15.13 -1.92 23.07
CA VAL A 140 -16.42 -1.49 23.62
C VAL A 140 -16.44 0.03 23.61
N ALA A 141 -17.61 0.59 23.27
CA ALA A 141 -17.95 1.98 23.47
C ALA A 141 -18.90 2.10 24.66
N VAL A 142 -18.76 3.15 25.46
CA VAL A 142 -19.59 3.36 26.66
C VAL A 142 -20.31 4.68 26.58
N ILE A 143 -21.57 4.70 27.03
CA ILE A 143 -22.33 5.93 27.24
C ILE A 143 -22.35 6.21 28.73
N CYS A 144 -21.76 7.33 29.13
CA CYS A 144 -21.76 7.76 30.52
C CYS A 144 -21.91 9.29 30.63
N PRO A 145 -22.42 9.80 31.75
CA PRO A 145 -22.50 11.24 31.95
C PRO A 145 -21.08 11.82 32.07
N TYR A 146 -20.79 12.85 31.27
CA TYR A 146 -19.57 13.67 31.36
C TYR A 146 -19.99 15.13 31.44
N ASN A 147 -19.58 15.83 32.51
CA ASN A 147 -20.07 17.18 32.84
C ASN A 147 -21.61 17.28 32.82
N GLY A 148 -22.30 16.23 33.32
CA GLY A 148 -23.76 16.17 33.40
C GLY A 148 -24.48 15.79 32.10
N ILE A 149 -23.77 15.65 30.97
CA ILE A 149 -24.37 15.36 29.66
C ILE A 149 -24.08 13.91 29.27
N PRO A 150 -25.08 13.10 28.83
CA PRO A 150 -24.84 11.75 28.34
C PRO A 150 -23.89 11.80 27.13
N THR A 151 -22.74 11.16 27.28
CA THR A 151 -21.63 11.26 26.34
C THR A 151 -21.19 9.88 25.89
N LEU A 152 -21.06 9.67 24.59
CA LEU A 152 -20.47 8.45 24.03
C LEU A 152 -18.94 8.58 24.07
N MET A 153 -18.27 7.61 24.69
CA MET A 153 -16.82 7.56 24.80
C MET A 153 -16.24 6.32 24.14
N VAL A 154 -15.18 6.54 23.37
CA VAL A 154 -14.35 5.51 22.73
C VAL A 154 -12.90 5.82 23.03
N ARG A 155 -12.09 4.80 23.33
CA ARG A 155 -10.66 4.98 23.56
C ARG A 155 -9.87 4.53 22.34
N THR A 156 -8.83 5.29 22.02
CA THR A 156 -7.87 4.94 20.98
C THR A 156 -6.46 5.05 21.56
N ALA A 157 -5.54 4.25 21.05
CA ALA A 157 -4.14 4.26 21.46
C ALA A 157 -3.24 4.07 20.23
N ASN A 158 -2.12 4.78 20.19
CA ASN A 158 -1.06 4.46 19.24
C ASN A 158 -0.25 3.27 19.76
N ARG A 159 -0.02 2.25 18.93
CA ARG A 159 0.80 1.09 19.31
C ARG A 159 2.32 1.36 19.18
N ARG A 160 2.74 2.51 18.65
CA ARG A 160 4.16 2.90 18.52
C ARG A 160 4.49 4.05 19.48
N ASP A 161 5.75 4.13 19.87
CA ASP A 161 6.32 5.22 20.68
C ASP A 161 6.46 6.56 19.93
N ASN A 162 6.14 6.59 18.63
CA ASN A 162 6.13 7.85 17.90
C ASN A 162 4.85 8.64 18.20
N ARG A 163 4.97 9.94 18.44
CA ARG A 163 3.82 10.84 18.59
C ARG A 163 3.18 11.08 17.23
N ILE A 164 1.86 10.95 17.14
CA ILE A 164 1.09 11.34 15.95
C ILE A 164 0.78 12.82 16.10
N LEU A 165 1.36 13.67 15.23
CA LEU A 165 1.05 15.09 15.17
C LEU A 165 -0.31 15.29 14.51
N GLU A 166 -1.08 16.27 14.99
CA GLU A 166 -2.38 16.68 14.41
C GLU A 166 -3.39 15.54 14.19
N ALA A 167 -3.44 14.58 15.12
CA ALA A 167 -4.38 13.47 15.02
C ALA A 167 -5.84 13.96 14.98
N GLN A 168 -6.47 13.84 13.81
CA GLN A 168 -7.90 14.06 13.64
C GLN A 168 -8.65 12.74 13.76
N ILE A 169 -9.60 12.67 14.67
CA ILE A 169 -10.54 11.55 14.75
C ILE A 169 -11.86 12.04 14.16
N ARG A 170 -12.55 11.18 13.40
CA ARG A 170 -13.91 11.40 12.89
C ARG A 170 -14.76 10.21 13.29
N LEU A 171 -15.97 10.46 13.79
CA LEU A 171 -16.92 9.42 14.15
C LEU A 171 -18.18 9.61 13.30
N CYS A 172 -18.56 8.54 12.61
CA CYS A 172 -19.77 8.49 11.79
C CYS A 172 -20.73 7.50 12.42
N VAL A 173 -22.00 7.86 12.45
CA VAL A 173 -23.07 6.93 12.82
C VAL A 173 -23.83 6.59 11.55
N ILE A 174 -24.02 5.30 11.34
CA ILE A 174 -24.75 4.77 10.21
C ILE A 174 -26.11 4.35 10.76
N LEU A 175 -27.16 5.06 10.35
CA LEU A 175 -28.54 4.80 10.78
C LEU A 175 -29.32 4.31 9.56
N ASN A 176 -30.18 3.32 9.78
CA ASN A 176 -31.21 2.98 8.81
C ASN A 176 -32.41 3.87 9.09
N GLU A 177 -32.58 4.91 8.28
CA GLU A 177 -33.74 5.78 8.32
C GLU A 177 -34.67 5.37 7.17
N VAL A 178 -35.93 5.09 7.49
CA VAL A 178 -36.98 4.91 6.47
C VAL A 178 -37.58 6.29 6.26
N SER A 179 -37.51 6.81 5.03
CA SER A 179 -38.14 8.10 4.74
C SER A 179 -39.67 7.99 4.86
N GLN A 180 -40.34 9.11 5.15
CA GLN A 180 -41.81 9.14 5.23
C GLN A 180 -42.49 8.74 3.91
N GLU A 181 -41.75 8.78 2.80
CA GLU A 181 -42.18 8.37 1.46
C GLU A 181 -42.02 6.86 1.20
N GLY A 182 -41.60 6.07 2.20
CA GLY A 182 -41.38 4.64 2.07
C GLY A 182 -40.12 4.26 1.30
N TYR A 183 -39.27 5.24 0.94
CA TYR A 183 -37.96 4.98 0.35
C TYR A 183 -36.99 4.56 1.46
N ASN A 184 -36.39 3.40 1.29
CA ASN A 184 -35.33 2.89 2.17
C ASN A 184 -33.99 3.15 1.48
N PRO A 185 -33.35 4.32 1.67
CA PRO A 185 -31.98 4.48 1.24
C PRO A 185 -31.15 3.49 2.06
N ASP A 186 -30.46 2.56 1.42
CA ASP A 186 -29.51 1.67 2.08
C ASP A 186 -28.50 2.53 2.86
N SER A 187 -28.76 2.67 4.17
CA SER A 187 -28.00 3.42 5.17
C SER A 187 -27.74 4.92 4.90
N ALA A 188 -28.47 5.79 5.60
CA ALA A 188 -28.11 7.21 5.66
C ALA A 188 -26.87 7.39 6.54
N LEU A 189 -25.80 7.95 5.97
CA LEU A 189 -24.57 8.28 6.70
C LEU A 189 -24.72 9.62 7.43
N GLN A 190 -25.02 9.59 8.73
CA GLN A 190 -25.00 10.81 9.54
C GLN A 190 -23.61 11.03 10.16
N LYS A 191 -22.94 12.11 9.76
CA LYS A 191 -21.67 12.53 10.38
C LYS A 191 -21.97 13.15 11.74
N VAL A 192 -21.37 12.62 12.81
CA VAL A 192 -21.54 13.18 14.15
C VAL A 192 -20.38 14.13 14.44
N ALA A 193 -20.69 15.36 14.82
CA ALA A 193 -19.68 16.35 15.19
C ALA A 193 -18.93 15.89 16.45
N LEU A 194 -17.60 15.82 16.35
CA LEU A 194 -16.73 15.49 17.48
C LEU A 194 -16.22 16.76 18.14
N ASN A 195 -16.15 16.76 19.47
CA ASN A 195 -15.41 17.77 20.21
C ASN A 195 -14.04 17.19 20.58
N THR A 196 -13.01 17.57 19.83
CA THR A 196 -11.65 17.04 19.97
C THR A 196 -11.01 17.59 21.24
N THR A 197 -10.97 16.79 22.30
CA THR A 197 -10.08 17.03 23.44
C THR A 197 -9.05 15.91 23.49
N SER A 198 -7.79 16.32 23.54
CA SER A 198 -6.61 15.46 23.57
C SER A 198 -6.78 14.33 24.59
N LEU A 199 -6.48 13.10 24.15
CA LEU A 199 -6.40 11.87 24.96
C LEU A 199 -7.69 11.28 25.58
N GLY A 200 -8.87 11.81 25.27
CA GLY A 200 -10.14 11.17 25.62
C GLY A 200 -11.24 11.61 24.67
N LEU A 201 -11.74 10.71 23.83
CA LEU A 201 -12.83 11.04 22.91
C LEU A 201 -14.11 11.33 23.71
N ILE A 202 -14.61 12.57 23.65
CA ILE A 202 -15.83 13.02 24.31
C ILE A 202 -16.84 13.41 23.23
N ILE A 203 -17.91 12.63 23.09
CA ILE A 203 -19.02 12.93 22.17
C ILE A 203 -20.20 13.44 22.99
N LYS A 204 -20.52 14.72 22.88
CA LYS A 204 -21.80 15.25 23.39
C LYS A 204 -22.90 14.89 22.39
N TYR A 205 -23.83 14.03 22.79
CA TYR A 205 -25.06 13.83 22.04
C TYR A 205 -26.19 14.52 22.80
N ASN A 206 -26.80 15.54 22.18
CA ASN A 206 -28.02 16.15 22.71
C ASN A 206 -29.18 15.31 22.18
N CYS A 207 -29.68 14.38 23.00
CA CYS A 207 -30.92 13.69 22.69
C CYS A 207 -32.05 14.70 22.90
N LEU A 208 -32.45 15.38 21.83
CA LEU A 208 -33.71 16.10 21.83
C LEU A 208 -34.82 15.07 22.07
N SER A 209 -35.65 15.39 23.06
CA SER A 209 -36.80 14.62 23.50
C SER A 209 -37.81 14.41 22.37
N SER A 210 -38.28 13.18 22.24
CA SER A 210 -39.70 12.88 22.00
C SER A 210 -40.07 11.66 22.85
#